data_AF-A0A7L4RI57-F1
#
_entry.id   AF-A0A7L4RI57-F1
#
_cell.length_a   1.000
_cell.length_b   1.000
_cell.length_c   1.000
_cell.angle_alpha   90.00
_cell.angle_beta   90.00
_cell.angle_gamma   90.00
#
_symmetry.space_group_name_H-M   'P 1'
#
loop_
_entity.id
_entity.type
_entity.pdbx_description
1 polymer ?
#
loop_
_entity_poly.entity_id
_entity_poly.type
_entity_poly.pdbx_seq_one_letter_code
_entity_poly.pdbx_strand_id
1 'polypeptide(L)' 'MGDEVKEIVMSHMRKDIVANLLNRGERLDGRKFGEYRHIEVQKGVIKTAEGSALAKIGDTQVLVAAKFAEATPFP' A
#
# COMPACT_ATOMS: atom_id res chain seq x y z
N MET A 1 -5.88 26.94 12.22
CA MET A 1 -6.68 26.81 13.46
C MET A 1 -7.86 25.85 13.32
N GLY A 2 -8.95 26.18 12.61
CA GLY A 2 -10.15 25.31 12.54
C GLY A 2 -9.91 23.94 11.89
N ASP A 3 -9.18 23.91 10.77
CA ASP A 3 -8.89 22.66 10.05
C ASP A 3 -7.90 21.75 10.78
N GLU A 4 -6.93 22.33 11.50
CA GLU A 4 -5.99 21.57 12.33
C GLU A 4 -6.69 20.92 13.52
N VAL A 5 -7.60 21.65 14.19
CA VAL A 5 -8.42 21.09 15.28
C VAL A 5 -9.29 19.96 14.75
N LYS A 6 -9.89 20.12 13.55
CA LYS A 6 -10.69 19.09 12.92
C LYS A 6 -9.87 17.83 12.62
N GLU A 7 -8.67 17.95 12.07
CA GLU A 7 -7.82 16.79 11.78
C GLU A 7 -7.37 16.08 13.07
N ILE A 8 -7.04 16.83 14.12
CA ILE A 8 -6.72 16.25 15.43
C ILE A 8 -7.90 15.44 15.97
N VAL A 9 -9.11 15.99 15.94
CA VAL A 9 -10.32 15.29 16.41
C VAL A 9 -10.59 14.04 15.58
N MET A 10 -10.52 14.13 14.24
CA MET A 10 -10.69 12.99 13.34
C MET A 10 -9.65 11.89 13.60
N SER A 11 -8.39 12.27 13.84
CA SER A 11 -7.31 11.33 14.14
C SER A 11 -7.59 10.55 15.44
N HIS A 12 -8.03 11.23 16.50
CA HIS A 12 -8.41 10.56 17.76
C HIS A 12 -9.57 9.59 17.57
N MET A 13 -10.65 10.02 16.91
CA MET A 13 -11.80 9.13 16.65
C MET A 13 -11.42 7.91 15.83
N ARG A 14 -10.59 8.06 14.78
CA ARG A 14 -10.09 6.92 13.98
C ARG A 14 -9.32 5.92 14.84
N LYS A 15 -8.46 6.41 15.75
CA LYS A 15 -7.70 5.55 16.66
C LYS A 15 -8.63 4.75 17.58
N ASP A 16 -9.62 5.40 18.17
CA ASP A 16 -10.56 4.75 19.08
C ASP A 16 -11.39 3.66 18.37
N ILE A 17 -11.83 3.93 17.14
CA ILE A 17 -12.55 2.95 16.31
C ILE A 17 -11.67 1.73 16.04
N VAL A 18 -10.41 1.96 15.62
CA VAL A 18 -9.46 0.87 15.35
C VAL A 18 -9.17 0.07 16.61
N ALA A 19 -8.93 0.71 17.75
CA ALA A 19 -8.69 0.04 19.02
C ALA A 19 -9.87 -0.86 19.43
N ASN A 20 -11.10 -0.37 19.29
CA ASN A 20 -12.31 -1.15 19.59
C ASN A 20 -12.49 -2.36 18.67
N LEU A 21 -12.18 -2.23 17.38
CA LEU A 21 -12.21 -3.35 16.42
C LEU A 21 -11.17 -4.41 16.79
N LEU A 22 -9.94 -4.00 17.10
CA LEU A 22 -8.88 -4.91 17.49
C LEU A 22 -9.22 -5.70 18.76
N ASN A 23 -9.86 -5.07 19.75
CA ASN A 23 -10.35 -5.75 20.95
C ASN A 23 -11.41 -6.81 20.66
N ARG A 24 -12.16 -6.68 19.56
CA ARG A 24 -13.12 -7.68 19.09
C ARG A 24 -12.51 -8.73 18.15
N GLY A 25 -11.21 -8.64 17.85
CA GLY A 25 -10.57 -9.52 16.87
C GLY A 25 -10.91 -9.19 15.42
N GLU A 26 -11.42 -7.98 15.16
CA GLU A 26 -11.93 -7.55 13.85
C GLU A 26 -11.00 -6.52 13.20
N ARG A 27 -11.10 -6.40 11.88
CA ARG A 27 -10.50 -5.32 11.08
C ARG A 27 -11.61 -4.64 10.28
N LEU A 28 -11.40 -3.37 9.91
CA LEU A 28 -12.35 -2.56 9.13
C LEU A 28 -12.83 -3.25 7.84
N ASP A 29 -11.98 -4.05 7.23
CA ASP A 29 -12.21 -4.75 5.97
C ASP A 29 -12.52 -6.25 6.15
N GLY A 30 -12.81 -6.69 7.38
CA GLY A 30 -13.24 -8.05 7.70
C GLY A 30 -12.15 -9.13 7.64
N ARG A 31 -10.91 -8.76 7.31
CA ARG A 31 -9.80 -9.72 7.21
C ARG A 31 -9.37 -10.28 8.56
N LYS A 32 -8.79 -11.49 8.55
CA LYS A 32 -8.09 -12.04 9.72
C LYS A 32 -6.77 -11.29 9.96
N PHE A 33 -6.19 -11.42 11.16
CA PHE A 33 -4.92 -10.78 11.48
C PHE A 33 -3.73 -11.33 10.69
N GLY A 34 -3.76 -12.61 10.32
CA GLY A 34 -2.73 -13.23 9.46
C GLY A 34 -2.96 -13.04 7.95
N GLU A 35 -4.01 -12.30 7.54
CA GLU A 35 -4.42 -12.21 6.14
C GLU A 35 -3.97 -10.89 5.51
N TYR A 36 -3.38 -10.99 4.31
CA TYR A 36 -3.04 -9.85 3.46
C TYR A 36 -4.29 -9.20 2.86
N ARG A 37 -4.17 -7.94 2.42
CA ARG A 37 -5.19 -7.37 1.51
C ARG A 37 -5.13 -8.10 0.17
N HIS A 38 -6.17 -7.99 -0.65
CA HIS A 38 -6.19 -8.57 -1.99
C HIS A 38 -4.91 -8.21 -2.76
N ILE A 39 -4.23 -9.22 -3.30
CA ILE A 39 -2.97 -9.08 -4.04
C ILE A 39 -3.24 -9.35 -5.53
N GLU A 40 -2.85 -8.40 -6.38
CA GLU A 40 -2.91 -8.53 -7.84
C GLU A 40 -1.53 -8.19 -8.42
N VAL A 41 -1.04 -8.98 -9.38
CA VAL A 41 0.21 -8.68 -10.10
C VAL A 41 -0.02 -8.81 -11.60
N GLN A 42 0.15 -7.71 -12.32
CA GLN A 42 0.11 -7.66 -13.77
C GLN A 42 1.54 -7.48 -14.30
N LYS A 43 2.03 -8.41 -15.12
CA LYS A 43 3.37 -8.38 -15.73
C LYS A 43 3.31 -7.73 -17.11
N GLY A 44 4.41 -7.11 -17.55
CA GLY A 44 4.54 -6.57 -18.90
C GLY A 44 3.66 -5.35 -19.20
N VAL A 45 3.32 -4.57 -18.16
CA VAL A 45 2.41 -3.42 -18.25
C VAL A 45 3.03 -2.28 -19.06
N ILE A 46 4.35 -2.13 -18.99
CA ILE A 46 5.14 -1.18 -19.78
C ILE A 46 5.80 -1.95 -20.92
N LYS A 47 5.32 -1.73 -22.16
CA LYS A 47 5.77 -2.43 -23.37
C LYS A 47 7.21 -2.06 -23.80
N THR A 48 7.71 -0.90 -23.39
CA THR A 48 9.03 -0.38 -23.76
C THR A 48 10.14 -0.75 -22.77
N ALA A 49 9.77 -1.35 -21.64
CA ALA A 49 10.70 -1.86 -20.64
C ALA A 49 11.02 -3.33 -20.92
N GLU A 50 12.26 -3.76 -20.66
CA GLU A 50 12.64 -5.17 -20.81
C GLU A 50 11.94 -6.05 -19.77
N GLY A 51 11.60 -5.49 -18.62
CA GLY A 51 10.71 -6.10 -17.64
C GLY A 51 9.87 -5.05 -16.93
N SER A 52 8.61 -5.36 -16.64
CA SER A 52 7.75 -4.48 -15.83
C SER A 52 6.66 -5.26 -15.09
N ALA A 53 6.19 -4.69 -13.97
CA ALA A 53 5.08 -5.22 -13.20
C ALA A 53 4.31 -4.10 -12.49
N LEU A 54 2.97 -4.19 -12.52
CA LEU A 54 2.07 -3.45 -11.64
C LEU A 54 1.61 -4.40 -10.54
N ALA A 55 2.03 -4.14 -9.30
CA ALA A 55 1.59 -4.88 -8.13
C ALA A 55 0.59 -4.05 -7.33
N LYS A 56 -0.50 -4.66 -6.89
CA LYS A 56 -1.49 -4.04 -6.00
C LYS A 56 -1.67 -4.90 -4.75
N ILE A 57 -1.75 -4.23 -3.60
CA ILE A 57 -2.08 -4.83 -2.30
C ILE A 57 -3.18 -3.98 -1.67
N GLY A 58 -4.44 -4.36 -1.90
CA GLY A 58 -5.58 -3.46 -1.69
C GLY A 58 -5.43 -2.20 -2.53
N ASP A 59 -5.62 -1.04 -1.91
CA ASP A 59 -5.51 0.26 -2.61
C ASP A 59 -4.07 0.70 -2.87
N THR A 60 -3.08 0.04 -2.26
CA THR A 60 -1.66 0.35 -2.49
C THR A 60 -1.23 -0.20 -3.85
N GLN A 61 -0.73 0.66 -4.72
CA GLN A 61 -0.25 0.28 -6.06
C GLN A 61 1.22 0.67 -6.24
N VAL A 62 1.99 -0.24 -6.82
CA VAL A 62 3.41 -0.04 -7.13
C VAL A 62 3.67 -0.49 -8.56
N LEU A 63 4.23 0.40 -9.38
CA LEU A 63 4.65 0.13 -10.75
C LEU A 63 6.17 0.08 -10.81
N VAL A 64 6.73 -1.02 -11.31
CA VAL A 64 8.17 -1.22 -11.48
C VAL A 64 8.49 -1.47 -12.95
N ALA A 65 9.63 -0.94 -13.40
CA ALA A 65 10.22 -1.22 -14.70
C ALA A 65 11.73 -1.45 -14.55
N ALA A 66 12.26 -2.41 -15.29
CA ALA A 66 13.69 -2.64 -15.45
C ALA A 66 14.12 -2.15 -16.83
N LYS A 67 15.24 -1.42 -16.86
CA LYS A 67 15.93 -1.02 -18.09
C LYS A 67 17.40 -1.40 -17.97
N PHE A 68 17.95 -1.98 -19.03
CA PHE A 68 19.39 -2.20 -19.12
C PHE A 68 20.09 -0.96 -19.66
N ALA A 69 21.28 -0.68 -19.12
CA ALA A 69 22.21 0.31 -19.62
C ALA A 69 23.62 -0.24 -19.47
N GLU A 70 24.48 0.06 -20.43
CA GLU A 70 25.91 -0.24 -20.31
C GLU A 70 26.55 0.76 -19.34
N ALA A 71 27.37 0.25 -18.42
CA ALA A 71 28.11 1.07 -17.47
C ALA A 71 29.47 0.42 -17.18
N THR A 72 30.47 1.25 -16.90
CA THR A 72 31.77 0.77 -16.41
C THR A 72 31.65 0.34 -14.95
N PRO A 73 32.25 -0.80 -14.53
CA PRO A 73 32.23 -1.23 -13.15
C PRO A 73 32.96 -0.23 -12.24
N PHE A 74 32.61 -0.23 -10.96
CA PHE A 74 33.38 0.52 -9.95
C PHE A 74 34.80 -0.08 -9.83
N PRO A 75 35.83 0.75 -9.53
CA PRO A 75 37.23 0.31 -9.41
C PRO A 75 37.44 -0.83 -8.40
#